data_AF-A0A0P7UDY7-F1
#
_entry.id   AF-A0A0P7UDY7-F1
#
_cell.length_a   1.000
_cell.length_b   1.000
_cell.length_c   1.000
_cell.angle_alpha   90.00
_cell.angle_beta   90.00
_cell.angle_gamma   90.00
#
_symmetry.space_group_name_H-M   'P 1'
#
loop_
_entity.id
_entity.type
_entity.pdbx_description
1 polymer ?
#
loop_
_entity_poly.entity_id
_entity_poly.type
_entity_poly.pdbx_seq_one_letter_code
_entity_poly.pdbx_strand_id
1 'polypeptide(L)'
;MIVFNGIIFLAGAAILGIGIWVKVNGDSLQKILGEIKDAPEQLSQIFNVGYLLIAVGAVLVLMGFLGCCGAIRESPCMLLTFFIIVLLIFIAEVAAAIMVFVFKPLVNELIDRLGTEAVKSIQNQYGENDDLTGLWNTTMQGV
;
A
#
# COMPACT_ATOMS: atom_id res chain seq x y z
N MET A 1 6.61 25.70 -9.24
CA MET A 1 7.34 24.43 -9.23
C MET A 1 8.00 24.13 -7.88
N ILE A 2 8.81 25.04 -7.31
CA ILE A 2 9.50 24.79 -6.03
C ILE A 2 8.54 24.46 -4.87
N VAL A 3 7.51 25.28 -4.64
CA VAL A 3 6.54 25.04 -3.54
C VAL A 3 5.82 23.69 -3.71
N PHE A 4 5.37 23.39 -4.92
CA PHE A 4 4.70 22.12 -5.23
C PHE A 4 5.61 20.90 -5.04
N ASN A 5 6.84 20.94 -5.58
CA ASN A 5 7.82 19.87 -5.39
C ASN A 5 8.27 19.74 -3.93
N GLY A 6 8.32 20.85 -3.18
CA GLY A 6 8.61 20.85 -1.74
C GLY A 6 7.51 20.16 -0.92
N ILE A 7 6.24 20.37 -1.27
CA ILE A 7 5.11 19.66 -0.64
C ILE A 7 5.20 18.16 -0.95
N ILE A 8 5.49 17.77 -2.20
CA ILE A 8 5.66 16.36 -2.59
C ILE A 8 6.80 15.71 -1.81
N PHE A 9 7.92 16.42 -1.63
CA PHE A 9 9.06 15.95 -0.84
C PHE A 9 8.68 15.69 0.62
N LEU A 10 7.99 16.63 1.26
CA LEU A 10 7.55 16.50 2.66
C LEU A 10 6.53 15.38 2.82
N ALA A 11 5.56 15.27 1.91
CA ALA A 11 4.58 14.19 1.90
C ALA A 11 5.26 12.82 1.71
N GLY A 12 6.21 12.72 0.77
CA GLY A 12 7.00 11.51 0.56
C GLY A 12 7.81 11.11 1.79
N ALA A 13 8.43 12.07 2.46
CA ALA A 13 9.20 11.83 3.69
C ALA A 13 8.30 11.34 4.84
N ALA A 14 7.09 11.91 4.97
CA ALA A 14 6.10 11.43 5.94
C ALA A 14 5.66 9.99 5.65
N ILE A 15 5.31 9.68 4.39
CA ILE A 15 4.89 8.34 3.96
C ILE A 15 6.02 7.33 4.18
N LEU A 16 7.26 7.69 3.84
CA LEU A 16 8.43 6.85 4.07
C LEU A 16 8.64 6.60 5.58
N GLY A 17 8.50 7.63 6.41
CA GLY A 17 8.58 7.51 7.87
C GLY A 17 7.53 6.56 8.43
N ILE A 18 6.28 6.67 7.97
CA ILE A 18 5.18 5.76 8.34
C ILE A 18 5.48 4.34 7.86
N GLY A 19 5.98 4.15 6.64
CA GLY A 19 6.35 2.85 6.12
C GLY A 19 7.45 2.16 6.93
N ILE A 20 8.47 2.91 7.36
CA ILE A 20 9.53 2.42 8.25
C ILE A 20 8.95 2.06 9.63
N TRP A 21 8.10 2.91 10.20
CA TRP A 21 7.45 2.66 11.49
C TRP A 21 6.64 1.35 11.45
N VAL A 22 5.79 1.19 10.43
CA VAL A 22 4.98 -0.02 10.23
C VAL A 22 5.86 -1.27 10.08
N LYS A 23 7.00 -1.15 9.39
CA LYS A 23 7.95 -2.26 9.25
C LYS A 23 8.57 -2.66 10.60
N VAL A 24 8.99 -1.68 11.39
CA VAL A 24 9.69 -1.92 12.67
C VAL A 24 8.74 -2.52 13.71
N ASN A 25 7.46 -2.13 13.71
CA ASN A 25 6.43 -2.67 14.59
C ASN A 25 5.68 -3.90 14.00
N GLY A 26 6.25 -4.54 12.97
CA GLY A 26 5.58 -5.55 12.14
C GLY A 26 5.21 -6.88 12.83
N ASP A 27 5.74 -7.18 14.03
CA ASP A 27 5.41 -8.39 14.80
C ASP A 27 3.91 -8.53 15.11
N SER A 28 3.20 -7.41 15.24
CA SER A 28 1.74 -7.42 15.49
C SER A 28 0.93 -7.62 14.20
N LEU A 29 1.45 -7.17 13.05
CA LEU A 29 0.80 -7.33 11.74
C LEU A 29 0.92 -8.77 11.21
N GLN A 30 2.06 -9.43 11.44
CA GLN A 30 2.24 -10.82 11.00
C GLN A 30 1.30 -11.81 11.69
N LYS A 31 0.89 -11.54 12.94
CA LYS A 31 -0.09 -12.37 13.66
C LYS A 31 -1.50 -12.27 13.08
N ILE A 32 -1.89 -11.09 12.59
CA ILE A 32 -3.21 -10.86 11.98
C ILE A 32 -3.25 -11.39 10.54
N LEU A 33 -2.14 -11.33 9.80
CA LEU A 33 -2.05 -11.84 8.43
C LEU A 33 -1.81 -13.36 8.36
N GLY A 34 -1.23 -13.99 9.39
CA GLY A 34 -0.96 -15.43 9.42
C GLY A 34 -2.20 -16.32 9.48
N GLU A 35 -3.36 -15.76 9.84
CA GLU A 35 -4.64 -16.49 9.95
C GLU A 35 -5.42 -16.55 8.61
N ILE A 36 -4.95 -15.86 7.57
CA ILE A 36 -5.58 -15.81 6.24
C ILE A 36 -4.68 -16.55 5.24
N LYS A 37 -4.61 -17.89 5.33
CA LYS A 37 -3.72 -18.72 4.52
C LYS A 37 -4.48 -19.68 3.58
N ASP A 38 -5.36 -19.15 2.75
CA ASP A 38 -5.95 -19.86 1.59
C ASP A 38 -6.03 -18.96 0.34
N ALA A 39 -5.00 -18.12 0.14
CA ALA A 39 -4.71 -17.49 -1.15
C ALA A 39 -3.42 -18.09 -1.73
N PRO A 40 -3.30 -18.27 -3.05
CA PRO A 40 -2.19 -18.96 -3.68
C PRO A 40 -0.85 -18.36 -3.21
N GLU A 41 0.09 -19.23 -2.78
CA GLU A 41 1.41 -18.89 -2.21
C GLU A 41 2.31 -18.02 -3.13
N GLN A 42 1.81 -17.60 -4.29
CA GLN A 42 2.50 -16.74 -5.24
C GLN A 42 2.28 -15.23 -5.00
N LEU A 43 1.30 -14.81 -4.17
CA LEU A 43 0.99 -13.39 -3.91
C LEU A 43 1.08 -12.97 -2.42
N SER A 44 1.05 -13.90 -1.47
CA SER A 44 1.03 -13.65 -0.01
C SER A 44 2.33 -13.04 0.55
N GLN A 45 3.41 -13.01 -0.25
CA GLN A 45 4.68 -12.35 0.05
C GLN A 45 4.89 -11.03 -0.71
N ILE A 46 3.93 -10.61 -1.56
CA ILE A 46 4.09 -9.44 -2.43
C ILE A 46 3.81 -8.18 -1.62
N PHE A 47 4.90 -7.65 -1.05
CA PHE A 47 4.99 -6.43 -0.27
C PHE A 47 4.19 -6.46 1.03
N ASN A 48 4.87 -6.77 2.14
CA ASN A 48 4.52 -6.20 3.44
C ASN A 48 4.11 -4.74 3.18
N VAL A 49 2.91 -4.34 3.59
CA VAL A 49 2.37 -2.99 3.30
C VAL A 49 3.40 -1.90 3.65
N GLY A 50 4.22 -2.14 4.67
CA GLY A 50 5.39 -1.33 4.99
C GLY A 50 6.43 -1.19 3.86
N TYR A 51 6.82 -2.28 3.17
CA TYR A 51 7.73 -2.21 2.01
C TYR A 51 7.14 -1.42 0.84
N LEU A 52 5.83 -1.52 0.59
CA LEU A 52 5.17 -0.73 -0.45
C LEU A 52 5.17 0.76 -0.08
N LEU A 53 4.82 1.11 1.17
CA LEU A 53 4.90 2.48 1.67
C LEU A 53 6.33 3.05 1.62
N ILE A 54 7.33 2.24 1.97
CA ILE A 54 8.75 2.64 1.87
C ILE A 54 9.14 2.90 0.42
N ALA A 55 8.77 1.99 -0.51
CA ALA A 55 9.10 2.13 -1.92
C ALA A 55 8.46 3.39 -2.53
N VAL A 56 7.16 3.58 -2.32
CA VAL A 56 6.42 4.75 -2.81
C VAL A 56 6.97 6.03 -2.18
N GLY A 57 7.16 6.05 -0.85
CA GLY A 57 7.72 7.20 -0.14
C GLY A 57 9.12 7.58 -0.63
N ALA A 58 9.99 6.60 -0.89
CA ALA A 58 11.34 6.84 -1.40
C ALA A 58 11.32 7.47 -2.81
N VAL A 59 10.46 6.97 -3.70
CA VAL A 59 10.29 7.54 -5.05
C VAL A 59 9.80 8.98 -4.97
N LEU A 60 8.82 9.28 -4.09
CA LEU A 60 8.30 10.64 -3.91
C LEU A 60 9.35 11.61 -3.34
N VAL A 61 10.17 11.15 -2.38
CA VAL A 61 11.29 11.93 -1.83
C VAL A 61 12.31 12.24 -2.93
N LEU A 62 12.70 11.24 -3.74
CA LEU A 62 13.65 11.43 -4.83
C LEU A 62 13.10 12.38 -5.90
N MET A 63 11.84 12.22 -6.31
CA MET A 63 11.19 13.11 -7.27
C MET A 63 11.06 14.54 -6.75
N GLY A 64 10.67 14.72 -5.48
CA GLY A 64 10.58 16.03 -4.85
C GLY A 64 11.94 16.73 -4.72
N PHE A 65 12.98 15.98 -4.36
CA PHE A 65 14.35 16.51 -4.28
C PHE A 65 14.89 16.92 -5.65
N LEU A 66 14.78 16.04 -6.66
CA LEU A 66 15.18 16.35 -8.03
C LEU A 66 14.38 17.52 -8.63
N GLY A 67 13.08 17.61 -8.31
CA GLY A 67 12.22 18.71 -8.74
C GLY A 67 12.58 20.06 -8.10
N CYS A 68 13.02 20.08 -6.84
CA CYS A 68 13.52 21.28 -6.18
C CYS A 68 14.92 21.66 -6.67
N CYS A 69 15.85 20.71 -6.76
CA CYS A 69 17.20 20.95 -7.27
C CYS A 69 17.21 21.37 -8.74
N GLY A 70 16.36 20.76 -9.58
CA GLY A 70 16.23 21.11 -11.00
C GLY A 70 15.69 22.52 -11.22
N ALA A 71 14.77 22.97 -10.35
CA ALA A 71 14.25 24.33 -10.37
C ALA A 71 15.28 25.37 -9.88
N ILE A 72 16.17 25.00 -8.95
CA ILE A 72 17.21 25.90 -8.42
C ILE A 72 18.42 25.99 -9.35
N ARG A 73 18.80 24.91 -10.05
CA ARG A 73 19.99 24.87 -10.91
C ARG A 73 19.79 25.41 -12.33
N GLU A 74 18.57 25.75 -12.72
CA GLU A 74 18.20 26.23 -14.07
C GLU A 74 18.80 25.37 -15.21
N SER A 75 19.10 24.09 -14.92
CA SER A 75 19.86 23.24 -15.84
C SER A 75 18.89 22.37 -16.65
N PRO A 76 18.90 22.47 -17.98
CA PRO A 76 17.96 21.75 -18.83
C PRO A 76 18.12 20.22 -18.74
N CYS A 77 19.33 19.72 -18.48
CA CYS A 77 19.58 18.28 -18.29
C CYS A 77 18.85 17.71 -17.07
N MET A 78 18.82 18.42 -15.94
CA MET A 78 18.17 17.92 -14.71
C MET A 78 16.64 17.92 -14.84
N LEU A 79 16.08 18.91 -15.53
CA LEU A 79 14.66 18.97 -15.86
C LEU A 79 14.25 17.86 -16.85
N LEU A 80 15.10 17.56 -17.83
CA LEU A 80 14.87 16.49 -18.81
C LEU A 80 14.92 15.10 -18.16
N THR A 81 15.80 14.89 -17.18
CA THR A 81 15.88 13.62 -16.45
C THR A 81 14.63 13.41 -15.59
N PHE A 82 14.14 14.47 -14.93
CA PHE A 82 12.87 14.45 -14.20
C PHE A 82 11.70 14.07 -15.12
N PHE A 83 11.61 14.69 -16.30
CA PHE A 83 10.57 14.39 -17.27
C PHE A 83 10.60 12.92 -17.75
N ILE A 84 11.79 12.37 -18.04
CA ILE A 84 11.93 10.97 -18.42
C ILE A 84 11.47 10.03 -17.30
N ILE A 85 11.85 10.30 -16.05
CA ILE A 85 11.44 9.48 -14.90
C ILE A 85 9.92 9.50 -14.74
N VAL A 86 9.30 10.67 -14.80
CA VAL A 86 7.84 10.82 -14.71
C VAL A 86 7.15 10.08 -15.85
N LEU A 87 7.68 10.16 -17.07
CA LEU A 87 7.13 9.47 -18.23
C LEU A 87 7.21 7.94 -18.09
N LEU A 88 8.31 7.42 -17.54
CA LEU A 88 8.44 5.99 -17.24
C LEU A 88 7.45 5.53 -16.16
N ILE A 89 7.26 6.32 -15.10
CA ILE A 89 6.26 6.05 -14.06
C ILE A 89 4.86 6.03 -14.66
N PHE A 90 4.53 6.98 -15.54
CA PHE A 90 3.23 7.02 -16.20
C PHE A 90 2.96 5.77 -17.05
N ILE A 91 3.94 5.30 -17.82
CA ILE A 91 3.81 4.05 -18.60
C ILE A 91 3.61 2.85 -17.65
N ALA A 92 4.34 2.80 -16.54
CA ALA A 92 4.18 1.74 -15.54
C ALA A 92 2.79 1.78 -14.88
N GLU A 93 2.26 2.96 -14.54
CA GLU A 93 0.91 3.12 -14.00
C GLU A 93 -0.17 2.66 -14.98
N VAL A 94 -0.04 3.00 -16.27
CA VAL A 94 -0.97 2.54 -17.31
C VAL A 94 -0.91 1.02 -17.44
N ALA A 95 0.28 0.42 -17.47
CA ALA A 95 0.44 -1.03 -17.51
C ALA A 95 -0.17 -1.72 -16.28
N ALA A 96 0.05 -1.16 -15.07
CA ALA A 96 -0.54 -1.65 -13.84
C ALA A 96 -2.07 -1.54 -13.84
N ALA A 97 -2.63 -0.42 -14.33
CA ALA A 97 -4.07 -0.23 -14.44
C ALA A 97 -4.71 -1.25 -15.39
N ILE A 98 -4.07 -1.53 -16.53
CA ILE A 98 -4.51 -2.56 -17.47
C ILE A 98 -4.46 -3.94 -16.82
N MET A 99 -3.35 -4.28 -16.14
CA MET A 99 -3.24 -5.54 -15.40
C MET A 99 -4.38 -5.70 -14.39
N VAL A 100 -4.61 -4.70 -13.52
CA VAL A 100 -5.72 -4.74 -12.55
C VAL A 100 -7.05 -4.96 -13.24
N PHE A 101 -7.31 -4.28 -14.36
CA PHE A 101 -8.56 -4.43 -15.11
C PHE A 101 -8.75 -5.84 -15.67
N VAL A 102 -7.69 -6.44 -16.21
CA VAL A 102 -7.71 -7.81 -16.76
C VAL A 102 -7.90 -8.86 -15.65
N PHE A 103 -7.29 -8.65 -14.49
CA PHE A 103 -7.36 -9.59 -13.36
C PHE A 103 -8.53 -9.34 -12.39
N LYS A 104 -9.35 -8.30 -12.60
CA LYS A 104 -10.57 -8.02 -11.81
C LYS A 104 -11.44 -9.25 -11.52
N PRO A 105 -11.79 -10.12 -12.49
CA PRO A 105 -12.64 -11.28 -12.20
C PRO A 105 -11.98 -12.26 -11.22
N LEU A 106 -10.66 -12.45 -11.33
CA LEU A 106 -9.88 -13.30 -10.41
C LEU A 106 -9.84 -12.70 -8.99
N VAL A 107 -9.63 -11.39 -8.88
CA VAL A 107 -9.62 -10.67 -7.60
C VAL A 107 -10.98 -10.73 -6.91
N ASN A 108 -12.07 -10.59 -7.66
CA ASN A 108 -13.42 -10.68 -7.10
C ASN A 108 -13.71 -12.08 -6.55
N GLU A 109 -13.29 -13.15 -7.24
CA GLU A 109 -13.45 -14.52 -6.75
C GLU A 109 -12.64 -14.77 -5.47
N LEU A 110 -11.41 -14.24 -5.40
CA LEU A 110 -10.58 -14.28 -4.20
C LEU A 110 -11.23 -13.54 -3.02
N ILE A 111 -11.76 -12.34 -3.26
CA ILE A 111 -12.43 -11.54 -2.21
C ILE A 111 -13.68 -12.28 -1.70
N ASP A 112 -14.46 -12.88 -2.58
CA ASP A 112 -15.66 -13.62 -2.19
C ASP A 112 -15.31 -14.86 -1.35
N ARG A 113 -14.31 -15.63 -1.77
CA ARG A 113 -13.82 -16.78 -0.99
C ARG A 113 -13.30 -16.36 0.38
N LEU A 114 -12.45 -15.34 0.46
CA LEU A 114 -11.94 -14.80 1.71
C LEU A 114 -13.07 -14.26 2.61
N GLY A 115 -14.06 -13.60 2.03
CA GLY A 115 -15.24 -13.14 2.77
C GLY A 115 -16.01 -14.29 3.38
N THR A 116 -16.28 -15.34 2.61
CA THR A 116 -17.00 -16.52 3.13
C THR A 116 -16.21 -17.28 4.19
N GLU A 117 -14.89 -17.33 4.08
CA GLU A 117 -14.01 -18.01 5.03
C GLU A 117 -13.83 -17.23 6.33
N ALA A 118 -13.66 -15.91 6.23
CA ALA A 118 -13.65 -15.02 7.39
C ALA A 118 -14.97 -15.10 8.17
N VAL A 119 -16.11 -15.07 7.48
CA VAL A 119 -17.43 -15.22 8.13
C VAL A 119 -17.56 -16.58 8.82
N LYS A 120 -17.09 -17.67 8.20
CA LYS A 120 -17.10 -19.00 8.82
C LYS A 120 -16.20 -19.08 10.06
N SER A 121 -14.99 -18.52 10.00
CA SER A 121 -14.07 -18.49 11.13
C SER A 121 -14.68 -17.73 12.32
N ILE A 122 -15.26 -16.57 12.04
CA ILE A 122 -15.94 -15.74 13.06
C ILE A 122 -17.13 -16.50 13.64
N GLN A 123 -17.98 -17.12 12.82
CA GLN A 123 -19.15 -17.85 13.29
C GLN A 123 -18.78 -19.05 14.17
N ASN A 124 -17.69 -19.75 13.86
CA ASN A 124 -17.22 -20.88 14.67
C ASN A 124 -16.66 -20.45 16.03
N GLN A 125 -16.01 -19.28 16.12
CA GLN A 125 -15.42 -18.77 17.36
C GLN A 125 -16.38 -17.86 18.16
N TYR A 126 -17.55 -17.55 17.60
CA TYR A 126 -18.56 -16.69 18.21
C TYR A 126 -19.18 -17.37 19.44
N GLY A 127 -19.03 -16.76 20.61
CA GLY A 127 -19.47 -17.32 21.90
C GLY A 127 -18.42 -18.18 22.63
N GLU A 128 -17.27 -18.49 22.01
CA GLU A 128 -16.15 -19.18 22.68
C GLU A 128 -15.10 -18.17 23.18
N ASN A 129 -14.83 -17.12 22.39
CA ASN A 129 -13.98 -16.00 22.77
C ASN A 129 -14.84 -14.75 23.07
N ASP A 130 -14.85 -14.31 24.33
CA ASP A 130 -15.60 -13.11 24.76
C ASP A 130 -15.11 -11.84 24.04
N ASP A 131 -13.80 -11.72 23.77
CA ASP A 131 -13.21 -10.57 23.07
C ASP A 131 -13.69 -10.48 21.61
N LEU A 132 -13.73 -11.59 20.88
CA LEU A 132 -14.22 -11.62 19.49
C LEU A 132 -15.73 -11.42 19.43
N THR A 133 -16.46 -11.98 20.40
CA THR A 133 -17.90 -11.81 20.54
C THR A 133 -18.26 -10.34 20.80
N GLY A 134 -17.50 -9.66 21.67
CA GLY A 134 -17.65 -8.24 21.95
C GLY A 134 -17.32 -7.35 20.74
N LEU A 135 -16.21 -7.61 20.05
CA LEU A 135 -15.82 -6.89 18.84
C LEU A 135 -16.83 -7.06 17.70
N TRP A 136 -17.33 -8.28 17.48
CA TRP A 136 -18.33 -8.57 16.46
C TRP A 136 -19.67 -7.89 16.77
N ASN A 137 -20.14 -7.99 18.02
CA ASN A 137 -21.39 -7.37 18.44
C ASN A 137 -21.32 -5.83 18.33
N THR A 138 -20.17 -5.23 18.66
CA THR A 138 -19.94 -3.78 18.50
C THR A 138 -19.95 -3.37 17.02
N THR A 139 -19.33 -4.17 16.14
CA THR A 139 -19.29 -3.89 14.70
C THR A 139 -20.66 -4.04 14.04
N MET A 140 -21.44 -5.06 14.43
CA MET A 140 -22.78 -5.34 13.88
C MET A 140 -23.86 -4.42 14.42
N GLN A 141 -23.79 -4.01 15.68
CA GLN A 141 -24.77 -3.07 16.24
C GLN A 141 -24.57 -1.66 15.71
N GLY A 142 -23.34 -1.34 15.24
CA GLY A 142 -23.03 -0.07 14.62
C GLY A 142 -23.16 1.10 15.60
N VAL A 143 -22.42 2.17 15.31
CA VAL A 143 -22.73 3.51 15.83
C VAL A 143 -24.02 4.00 15.16
#